data_AF-A0A960QVH7-F1
#
_entry.id   AF-A0A960QVH7-F1
#
_cell.length_a   1.000
_cell.length_b   1.000
_cell.length_c   1.000
_cell.angle_alpha   90.00
_cell.angle_beta   90.00
_cell.angle_gamma   90.00
#
_symmetry.space_group_name_H-M   'P 1'
#
loop_
_entity.id
_entity.type
_entity.pdbx_description
1 polymer ?
#
loop_
_entity_poly.entity_id
_entity_poly.type
_entity_poly.pdbx_seq_one_letter_code
_entity_poly.pdbx_strand_id
1 'polypeptide(L)'
;EIDVSGLPKHQRAPFGRDLMGIKGVGCVNCHGLKGQRALGAQVIDLTHTVERLQPAYFKELLLDPQATQTGTMMPPLFAGRKKADQEIEQIWTYLKEIDQNRLPDGLLRTDDFELKPEKAGKPIVFRTFLSGAGTEAIAVGFLEGVNAAFDSRECRWRIAWRGRFLDAMSTWDDRFCTPAEPLGEGVTDLSTAFPGPATEAEFLGFRLDEKGVPTFLYEAGGQSFEDRVEPDGTGTGLVRRLKTGKEESTQSFQLP
;
A
#
# COMPACT_ATOMS: atom_id res chain seq x y z
N GLU A 1 -25.91 -8.31 26.43
CA GLU A 1 -25.73 -6.94 25.91
C GLU A 1 -24.34 -6.86 25.29
N ILE A 2 -24.13 -6.09 24.24
CA ILE A 2 -22.79 -5.89 23.65
C ILE A 2 -22.10 -4.68 24.29
N ASP A 3 -20.82 -4.80 24.61
CA ASP A 3 -20.01 -3.69 25.14
C ASP A 3 -19.69 -2.65 24.06
N VAL A 4 -20.31 -1.47 24.17
CA VAL A 4 -20.14 -0.31 23.26
C VAL A 4 -19.23 0.79 23.82
N SER A 5 -18.66 0.57 25.02
CA SER A 5 -17.86 1.57 25.73
C SER A 5 -16.48 1.78 25.09
N GLY A 6 -15.94 0.74 24.44
CA GLY A 6 -14.58 0.72 23.91
C GLY A 6 -13.48 0.63 24.98
N LEU A 7 -13.85 0.62 26.26
CA LEU A 7 -12.93 0.73 27.40
C LEU A 7 -12.12 -0.55 27.71
N PRO A 8 -12.66 -1.78 27.56
CA PRO A 8 -11.91 -2.95 28.03
C PRO A 8 -10.77 -3.38 27.09
N LYS A 9 -10.74 -2.94 25.82
CA LYS A 9 -9.67 -3.24 24.85
C LYS A 9 -9.56 -2.14 23.78
N HIS A 10 -8.51 -1.32 23.82
CA HIS A 10 -8.26 -0.18 22.92
C HIS A 10 -7.97 -0.52 21.43
N GLN A 11 -8.14 -1.77 20.98
CA GLN A 11 -7.78 -2.20 19.62
C GLN A 11 -8.83 -3.11 18.97
N ARG A 12 -10.14 -2.85 19.18
CA ARG A 12 -11.22 -3.67 18.61
C ARG A 12 -11.57 -3.31 17.16
N ALA A 13 -11.39 -2.04 16.76
CA ALA A 13 -11.74 -1.58 15.42
C ALA A 13 -11.01 -2.32 14.28
N PRO A 14 -9.70 -2.65 14.38
CA PRO A 14 -9.03 -3.46 13.35
C PRO A 14 -9.65 -4.85 13.18
N PHE A 15 -10.02 -5.54 14.26
CA PHE A 15 -10.69 -6.85 14.16
C PHE A 15 -12.08 -6.73 13.54
N GLY A 16 -12.84 -5.67 13.87
CA GLY A 16 -14.13 -5.39 13.26
C GLY A 16 -14.01 -5.13 11.75
N ARG A 17 -13.01 -4.34 11.34
CA ARG A 17 -12.66 -4.10 9.95
C ARG A 17 -12.37 -5.42 9.22
N ASP A 18 -11.49 -6.25 9.78
CA ASP A 18 -11.08 -7.52 9.16
C ASP A 18 -12.27 -8.48 9.03
N LEU A 19 -13.15 -8.53 10.04
CA LEU A 19 -14.39 -9.30 9.98
C LEU A 19 -15.31 -8.82 8.86
N MET A 20 -15.46 -7.51 8.64
CA MET A 20 -16.32 -6.99 7.58
C MET A 20 -15.78 -7.27 6.17
N GLY A 21 -14.46 -7.38 6.01
CA GLY A 21 -13.78 -7.57 4.73
C GLY A 21 -14.00 -8.95 4.10
N ILE A 22 -13.48 -9.12 2.88
CA ILE A 22 -13.64 -10.36 2.08
C ILE A 22 -13.06 -11.63 2.71
N LYS A 23 -12.08 -11.49 3.62
CA LYS A 23 -11.46 -12.62 4.34
C LYS A 23 -12.21 -12.99 5.63
N GLY A 24 -13.16 -12.14 6.07
CA GLY A 24 -13.94 -12.32 7.28
C GLY A 24 -15.33 -12.91 7.02
N VAL A 25 -16.36 -12.30 7.60
CA VAL A 25 -17.77 -12.64 7.34
C VAL A 25 -18.30 -12.02 6.03
N GLY A 26 -17.52 -11.16 5.36
CA GLY A 26 -17.80 -10.72 3.99
C GLY A 26 -18.97 -9.73 3.86
N CYS A 27 -19.18 -8.85 4.86
CA CYS A 27 -20.22 -7.83 4.81
C CYS A 27 -20.14 -6.97 3.54
N VAL A 28 -18.91 -6.67 3.10
CA VAL A 28 -18.63 -5.86 1.90
C VAL A 28 -19.12 -6.47 0.57
N ASN A 29 -19.49 -7.76 0.57
CA ASN A 29 -20.07 -8.40 -0.61
C ASN A 29 -21.46 -7.86 -0.95
N CYS A 30 -22.20 -7.40 0.08
CA CYS A 30 -23.57 -6.89 -0.07
C CYS A 30 -23.74 -5.43 0.36
N HIS A 31 -22.80 -4.91 1.15
CA HIS A 31 -22.91 -3.59 1.77
C HIS A 31 -21.79 -2.66 1.34
N GLY A 32 -22.16 -1.41 1.06
CA GLY A 32 -21.23 -0.31 0.86
C GLY A 32 -20.83 0.35 2.17
N LEU A 33 -19.71 1.09 2.16
CA LEU A 33 -19.20 1.89 3.28
C LEU A 33 -18.51 3.15 2.74
N LYS A 34 -18.70 4.28 3.42
CA LYS A 34 -18.21 5.62 3.07
C LYS A 34 -18.48 6.00 1.61
N GLY A 35 -19.65 5.63 1.09
CA GLY A 35 -20.02 5.87 -0.31
C GLY A 35 -19.37 4.93 -1.33
N GLN A 36 -18.52 3.99 -0.90
CA GLN A 36 -18.04 2.91 -1.76
C GLN A 36 -19.12 1.87 -1.94
N ARG A 37 -19.30 1.43 -3.19
CA ARG A 37 -20.28 0.41 -3.57
C ARG A 37 -19.85 -0.96 -3.06
N ALA A 38 -20.83 -1.83 -2.76
CA ALA A 38 -20.56 -3.21 -2.40
C ALA A 38 -19.88 -3.95 -3.57
N LEU A 39 -19.15 -5.03 -3.26
CA LEU A 39 -18.50 -5.85 -4.29
C LEU A 39 -19.48 -6.61 -5.18
N GLY A 40 -20.64 -6.99 -4.63
CA GLY A 40 -21.65 -7.79 -5.29
C GLY A 40 -23.02 -7.13 -5.25
N ALA A 41 -23.94 -7.73 -4.50
CA ALA A 41 -25.30 -7.21 -4.38
C ALA A 41 -25.25 -5.80 -3.76
N GLN A 42 -25.90 -4.82 -4.39
CA GLN A 42 -25.93 -3.47 -3.83
C GLN A 42 -27.14 -3.34 -2.90
N VAL A 43 -26.91 -3.49 -1.59
CA VAL A 43 -27.93 -3.22 -0.56
C VAL A 43 -27.59 -1.89 0.13
N ILE A 44 -27.87 -1.77 1.42
CA ILE A 44 -27.69 -0.55 2.19
C ILE A 44 -26.21 -0.25 2.44
N ASP A 45 -25.89 1.03 2.51
CA ASP A 45 -24.60 1.52 3.00
C ASP A 45 -24.57 1.47 4.54
N LEU A 46 -23.54 0.87 5.11
CA LEU A 46 -23.39 0.64 6.54
C LEU A 46 -22.73 1.79 7.30
N THR A 47 -22.29 2.86 6.62
CA THR A 47 -21.58 3.99 7.25
C THR A 47 -22.32 4.53 8.47
N HIS A 48 -23.63 4.68 8.34
CA HIS A 48 -24.46 5.33 9.36
C HIS A 48 -25.16 4.35 10.29
N THR A 49 -24.67 3.10 10.37
CA THR A 49 -25.34 2.04 11.14
C THR A 49 -25.46 2.41 12.61
N VAL A 50 -24.40 2.97 13.21
CA VAL A 50 -24.36 3.28 14.64
C VAL A 50 -25.23 4.49 15.03
N GLU A 51 -25.51 5.39 14.09
CA GLU A 51 -26.46 6.49 14.32
C GLU A 51 -27.92 6.03 14.18
N ARG A 52 -28.15 4.95 13.43
CA ARG A 52 -29.50 4.49 13.05
C ARG A 52 -30.03 3.35 13.89
N LEU A 53 -29.16 2.46 14.34
CA LEU A 53 -29.54 1.24 15.05
C LEU A 53 -29.18 1.33 16.53
N GLN A 54 -29.93 0.59 17.34
CA GLN A 54 -29.54 0.35 18.74
C GLN A 54 -28.61 -0.87 18.81
N PRO A 55 -27.60 -0.88 19.70
CA PRO A 55 -26.65 -1.99 19.83
C PRO A 55 -27.32 -3.37 20.03
N ALA A 56 -28.39 -3.42 20.82
CA ALA A 56 -29.14 -4.64 21.07
C ALA A 56 -29.82 -5.17 19.78
N TYR A 57 -30.48 -4.29 19.03
CA TYR A 57 -31.09 -4.64 17.75
C TYR A 57 -30.04 -5.08 16.72
N PHE A 58 -28.90 -4.39 16.66
CA PHE A 58 -27.79 -4.77 15.77
C PHE A 58 -27.31 -6.19 16.06
N LYS A 59 -27.14 -6.54 17.35
CA LYS A 59 -26.77 -7.90 17.75
C LYS A 59 -27.80 -8.93 17.29
N GLU A 60 -29.08 -8.69 17.56
CA GLU A 60 -30.16 -9.61 17.18
C GLU A 60 -30.24 -9.80 15.66
N LEU A 61 -30.11 -8.70 14.90
CA LEU A 61 -30.09 -8.72 13.45
C LEU A 61 -28.94 -9.58 12.91
N LEU A 62 -27.74 -9.50 13.50
CA LEU A 62 -26.59 -10.28 13.04
C LEU A 62 -26.67 -11.77 13.41
N LEU A 63 -27.34 -12.10 14.51
CA LEU A 63 -27.54 -13.48 14.97
C LEU A 63 -28.64 -14.21 14.19
N ASP A 64 -29.79 -13.54 14.00
CA ASP A 64 -30.94 -14.07 13.26
C ASP A 64 -31.65 -12.95 12.47
N PRO A 65 -31.19 -12.69 11.23
CA PRO A 65 -31.79 -11.66 10.40
C PRO A 65 -33.24 -11.95 10.01
N GLN A 66 -33.67 -13.21 9.91
CA GLN A 66 -35.05 -13.53 9.53
C GLN A 66 -36.03 -13.28 10.67
N ALA A 67 -35.60 -13.48 11.92
CA ALA A 67 -36.40 -13.18 13.10
C ALA A 67 -36.61 -11.67 13.31
N THR A 68 -35.61 -10.86 12.96
CA THR A 68 -35.67 -9.39 13.13
C THR A 68 -36.22 -8.68 11.88
N GLN A 69 -35.91 -9.18 10.69
CA GLN A 69 -36.32 -8.61 9.41
C GLN A 69 -36.75 -9.73 8.44
N THR A 70 -37.99 -10.18 8.56
CA THR A 70 -38.55 -11.24 7.72
C THR A 70 -38.45 -10.91 6.22
N GLY A 71 -37.92 -11.86 5.44
CA GLY A 71 -37.75 -11.70 3.99
C GLY A 71 -36.46 -10.97 3.58
N THR A 72 -35.57 -10.66 4.54
CA THR A 72 -34.24 -10.14 4.21
C THR A 72 -33.41 -11.17 3.45
N MET A 73 -32.52 -10.70 2.56
CA MET A 73 -31.51 -11.55 1.91
C MET A 73 -30.27 -11.75 2.78
N MET A 74 -30.21 -11.10 3.95
CA MET A 74 -29.08 -11.18 4.86
C MET A 74 -29.01 -12.59 5.49
N PRO A 75 -27.87 -13.31 5.33
CA PRO A 75 -27.69 -14.61 5.96
C PRO A 75 -27.37 -14.47 7.46
N PRO A 76 -27.67 -15.47 8.31
CA PRO A 76 -27.34 -15.48 9.73
C PRO A 76 -25.84 -15.74 9.95
N LEU A 77 -24.99 -14.77 9.62
CA LEU A 77 -23.52 -14.90 9.59
C LEU A 77 -22.91 -15.24 10.97
N PHE A 78 -23.62 -14.96 12.06
CA PHE A 78 -23.12 -15.17 13.42
C PHE A 78 -23.77 -16.37 14.14
N ALA A 79 -24.72 -17.06 13.52
CA ALA A 79 -25.36 -18.23 14.10
C ALA A 79 -24.33 -19.34 14.38
N GLY A 80 -24.30 -19.84 15.63
CA GLY A 80 -23.40 -20.92 16.05
C GLY A 80 -21.94 -20.54 16.27
N ARG A 81 -21.54 -19.27 16.09
CA ARG A 81 -20.17 -18.82 16.35
C ARG A 81 -19.91 -18.70 17.85
N LYS A 82 -18.86 -19.37 18.35
CA LYS A 82 -18.47 -19.35 19.78
C LYS A 82 -18.17 -17.95 20.32
N LYS A 83 -17.73 -17.03 19.46
CA LYS A 83 -17.33 -15.66 19.83
C LYS A 83 -18.25 -14.60 19.24
N ALA A 84 -19.48 -14.96 18.85
CA ALA A 84 -20.41 -14.06 18.17
C ALA A 84 -20.53 -12.69 18.86
N ASP A 85 -20.79 -12.68 20.18
CA ASP A 85 -20.94 -11.43 20.93
C ASP A 85 -19.70 -10.52 20.83
N GLN A 86 -18.50 -11.09 20.99
CA GLN A 86 -17.24 -10.36 20.90
C GLN A 86 -17.00 -9.82 19.48
N GLU A 87 -17.32 -10.60 18.46
CA GLU A 87 -17.11 -10.22 17.06
C GLU A 87 -18.10 -9.13 16.63
N ILE A 88 -19.36 -9.23 17.08
CA ILE A 88 -20.38 -8.20 16.90
C ILE A 88 -19.96 -6.89 17.56
N GLU A 89 -19.42 -6.95 18.79
CA GLU A 89 -18.85 -5.78 19.47
C GLU A 89 -17.70 -5.13 18.69
N GLN A 90 -16.84 -5.94 18.08
CA GLN A 90 -15.73 -5.45 17.27
C GLN A 90 -16.22 -4.75 16.01
N ILE A 91 -17.22 -5.31 15.32
CA ILE A 91 -17.85 -4.68 14.16
C ILE A 91 -18.54 -3.38 14.56
N TRP A 92 -19.29 -3.38 15.66
CA TRP A 92 -19.93 -2.17 16.17
C TRP A 92 -18.90 -1.08 16.48
N THR A 93 -17.80 -1.42 17.14
CA THR A 93 -16.71 -0.49 17.45
C THR A 93 -16.09 0.08 16.17
N TYR A 94 -15.83 -0.77 15.17
CA TYR A 94 -15.33 -0.33 13.87
C TYR A 94 -16.28 0.65 13.18
N LEU A 95 -17.58 0.35 13.13
CA LEU A 95 -18.58 1.23 12.52
C LEU A 95 -18.71 2.56 13.30
N LYS A 96 -18.54 2.53 14.62
CA LYS A 96 -18.53 3.74 15.46
C LYS A 96 -17.33 4.65 15.17
N GLU A 97 -16.21 4.06 14.79
CA GLU A 97 -14.95 4.75 14.52
C GLU A 97 -14.63 4.79 13.01
N ILE A 98 -15.64 4.63 12.14
CA ILE A 98 -15.46 4.44 10.70
C ILE A 98 -14.74 5.61 10.01
N ASP A 99 -14.90 6.83 10.52
CA ASP A 99 -14.22 8.01 9.98
C ASP A 99 -12.73 8.06 10.36
N GLN A 100 -12.35 7.38 11.45
CA GLN A 100 -10.99 7.29 11.96
C GLN A 100 -10.27 6.02 11.50
N ASN A 101 -10.98 5.13 10.80
CA ASN A 101 -10.46 3.85 10.37
C ASN A 101 -10.49 3.70 8.84
N ARG A 102 -9.66 2.78 8.35
CA ARG A 102 -9.61 2.39 6.93
C ARG A 102 -10.83 1.55 6.56
N LEU A 103 -11.20 1.56 5.29
CA LEU A 103 -12.23 0.65 4.76
C LEU A 103 -11.76 -0.82 4.85
N PRO A 104 -12.67 -1.79 4.92
CA PRO A 104 -12.29 -3.20 4.94
C PRO A 104 -11.71 -3.66 3.59
N ASP A 105 -10.89 -4.72 3.64
CA ASP A 105 -10.43 -5.44 2.44
C ASP A 105 -11.62 -5.72 1.51
N GLY A 106 -11.48 -5.32 0.24
CA GLY A 106 -12.53 -5.39 -0.77
C GLY A 106 -13.17 -4.05 -1.12
N LEU A 107 -13.26 -3.11 -0.17
CA LEU A 107 -13.74 -1.74 -0.47
C LEU A 107 -12.62 -0.72 -0.57
N LEU A 108 -11.40 -1.08 -0.18
CA LEU A 108 -10.21 -0.29 -0.45
C LEU A 108 -9.98 -0.22 -1.97
N ARG A 109 -9.97 0.99 -2.52
CA ARG A 109 -9.54 1.21 -3.90
C ARG A 109 -8.03 1.36 -3.90
N THR A 110 -7.36 0.51 -4.66
CA THR A 110 -5.92 0.61 -4.93
C THR A 110 -5.54 1.97 -5.54
N ASP A 111 -6.46 2.58 -6.30
CA ASP A 111 -6.27 3.93 -6.86
C ASP A 111 -6.06 5.03 -5.82
N ASP A 112 -6.56 4.87 -4.58
CA ASP A 112 -6.54 5.94 -3.58
C ASP A 112 -5.13 6.18 -3.00
N PHE A 113 -4.25 5.19 -3.11
CA PHE A 113 -2.91 5.20 -2.51
C PHE A 113 -1.79 4.90 -3.50
N GLU A 114 -2.14 4.61 -4.75
CA GLU A 114 -1.18 4.52 -5.84
C GLU A 114 -0.51 5.87 -6.10
N LEU A 115 0.81 5.87 -6.02
CA LEU A 115 1.67 6.99 -6.38
C LEU A 115 1.76 7.05 -7.91
N LYS A 116 1.29 8.15 -8.48
CA LYS A 116 1.14 8.35 -9.94
C LYS A 116 2.02 9.50 -10.42
N PRO A 117 3.27 9.27 -10.87
CA PRO A 117 4.17 10.31 -11.36
C PRO A 117 3.55 11.20 -12.45
N GLU A 118 2.76 10.61 -13.34
CA GLU A 118 2.02 11.29 -14.41
C GLU A 118 0.98 12.28 -13.88
N LYS A 119 0.35 11.99 -12.74
CA LYS A 119 -0.57 12.92 -12.07
C LYS A 119 0.17 14.00 -11.28
N ALA A 120 1.33 13.66 -10.72
CA ALA A 120 2.16 14.62 -9.98
C ALA A 120 2.89 15.62 -10.91
N GLY A 121 3.05 15.28 -12.19
CA GLY A 121 3.73 16.11 -13.19
C GLY A 121 5.26 16.18 -13.02
N LYS A 122 5.82 15.36 -12.12
CA LYS A 122 7.27 15.22 -11.89
C LYS A 122 7.59 13.82 -11.34
N PRO A 123 8.85 13.34 -11.43
CA PRO A 123 9.23 12.08 -10.83
C PRO A 123 8.93 12.05 -9.34
N ILE A 124 8.54 10.88 -8.85
CA ILE A 124 8.26 10.64 -7.43
C ILE A 124 9.43 9.84 -6.85
N VAL A 125 10.01 10.32 -5.76
CA VAL A 125 10.99 9.59 -4.96
C VAL A 125 10.32 9.11 -3.69
N PHE A 126 10.28 7.80 -3.47
CA PHE A 126 9.56 7.19 -2.36
C PHE A 126 10.45 6.19 -1.61
N ARG A 127 10.74 6.48 -0.34
CA ARG A 127 11.44 5.55 0.55
C ARG A 127 10.46 4.53 1.12
N THR A 128 10.78 3.26 1.02
CA THR A 128 9.91 2.17 1.48
C THR A 128 10.72 0.89 1.69
N PHE A 129 10.10 -0.12 2.27
CA PHE A 129 10.56 -1.50 2.10
C PHE A 129 10.01 -1.98 0.77
N LEU A 130 10.84 -2.62 -0.07
CA LEU A 130 10.44 -3.00 -1.42
C LEU A 130 10.96 -4.40 -1.75
N SER A 131 10.05 -5.25 -2.21
CA SER A 131 10.39 -6.57 -2.73
C SER A 131 11.37 -6.44 -3.90
N GLY A 132 12.47 -7.20 -3.86
CA GLY A 132 13.56 -7.11 -4.84
C GLY A 132 14.59 -6.00 -4.62
N ALA A 133 14.32 -4.99 -3.77
CA ALA A 133 15.26 -3.90 -3.48
C ALA A 133 15.65 -3.73 -1.99
N GLY A 134 14.99 -4.43 -1.07
CA GLY A 134 15.37 -4.47 0.35
C GLY A 134 14.59 -3.50 1.26
N THR A 135 15.03 -3.40 2.52
CA THR A 135 14.38 -2.60 3.57
C THR A 135 14.83 -1.14 3.61
N GLU A 136 15.83 -0.78 2.82
CA GLU A 136 16.32 0.60 2.69
C GLU A 136 16.16 1.06 1.24
N ALA A 137 15.06 0.65 0.61
CA ALA A 137 14.82 0.93 -0.78
C ALA A 137 14.32 2.36 -0.98
N ILE A 138 14.81 2.98 -2.05
CA ILE A 138 14.37 4.27 -2.56
C ILE A 138 13.89 4.03 -3.99
N ALA A 139 12.58 4.00 -4.17
CA ALA A 139 11.95 3.85 -5.46
C ALA A 139 11.83 5.22 -6.15
N VAL A 140 12.09 5.24 -7.44
CA VAL A 140 11.95 6.42 -8.30
C VAL A 140 10.99 6.08 -9.43
N GLY A 141 9.87 6.79 -9.49
CA GLY A 141 8.87 6.64 -10.55
C GLY A 141 8.91 7.80 -11.51
N PHE A 142 9.09 7.53 -12.79
CA PHE A 142 9.16 8.55 -13.85
C PHE A 142 7.84 8.68 -14.60
N LEU A 143 7.63 9.81 -15.29
CA LEU A 143 6.39 10.12 -16.01
C LEU A 143 6.19 9.21 -17.21
N GLU A 144 7.29 8.75 -17.78
CA GLU A 144 7.39 7.89 -18.95
C GLU A 144 6.95 6.45 -18.65
N GLY A 145 6.57 6.15 -17.40
CA GLY A 145 6.12 4.82 -17.00
C GLY A 145 7.26 3.81 -16.93
N VAL A 146 8.50 4.27 -16.73
CA VAL A 146 9.63 3.44 -16.33
C VAL A 146 9.99 3.81 -14.90
N ASN A 147 10.32 2.81 -14.09
CA ASN A 147 10.56 2.97 -12.66
C ASN A 147 11.83 2.20 -12.28
N ALA A 148 12.52 2.66 -11.24
CA ALA A 148 13.72 2.00 -10.73
C ALA A 148 13.77 2.07 -9.20
N ALA A 149 14.45 1.12 -8.57
CA ALA A 149 14.68 1.14 -7.13
C ALA A 149 16.16 1.00 -6.78
N PHE A 150 16.58 1.88 -5.88
CA PHE A 150 17.93 1.92 -5.32
C PHE A 150 17.92 1.37 -3.89
N ASP A 151 18.84 0.49 -3.57
CA ASP A 151 19.10 0.02 -2.22
C ASP A 151 20.12 0.95 -1.56
N SER A 152 19.69 1.78 -0.60
CA SER A 152 20.60 2.72 0.05
C SER A 152 21.54 2.07 1.07
N ARG A 153 21.30 0.82 1.47
CA ARG A 153 22.20 0.09 2.36
C ARG A 153 23.44 -0.38 1.60
N GLU A 154 23.24 -0.89 0.38
CA GLU A 154 24.32 -1.40 -0.47
C GLU A 154 24.75 -0.41 -1.57
N CYS A 155 24.13 0.77 -1.60
CA CYS A 155 24.33 1.84 -2.57
C CYS A 155 24.30 1.36 -4.03
N ARG A 156 23.27 0.61 -4.41
CA ARG A 156 23.13 0.05 -5.77
C ARG A 156 21.71 0.03 -6.30
N TRP A 157 21.56 0.18 -7.61
CA TRP A 157 20.29 -0.05 -8.29
C TRP A 157 19.98 -1.55 -8.32
N ARG A 158 18.78 -1.93 -7.87
CA ARG A 158 18.39 -3.33 -7.68
C ARG A 158 17.43 -3.82 -8.72
N ILE A 159 16.36 -3.08 -8.94
CA ILE A 159 15.30 -3.48 -9.87
C ILE A 159 14.80 -2.29 -10.67
N ALA A 160 14.26 -2.56 -11.85
CA ALA A 160 13.45 -1.64 -12.62
C ALA A 160 12.27 -2.35 -13.26
N TRP A 161 11.21 -1.60 -13.56
CA TRP A 161 9.96 -2.13 -14.11
C TRP A 161 9.21 -1.07 -14.90
N ARG A 162 8.20 -1.49 -15.66
CA ARG A 162 7.38 -0.62 -16.53
C ARG A 162 5.95 -0.49 -16.04
N GLY A 163 5.31 0.61 -16.39
CA GLY A 163 3.93 0.93 -16.06
C GLY A 163 3.79 1.54 -14.66
N ARG A 164 2.82 1.02 -13.92
CA ARG A 164 2.39 1.56 -12.62
C ARG A 164 3.55 1.54 -11.61
N PHE A 165 3.67 2.62 -10.83
CA PHE A 165 4.81 2.82 -9.94
C PHE A 165 4.68 2.00 -8.65
N LEU A 166 4.09 2.55 -7.59
CA LEU A 166 3.93 1.89 -6.29
C LEU A 166 2.64 2.31 -5.60
N ASP A 167 2.19 1.46 -4.68
CA ASP A 167 1.12 1.78 -3.74
C ASP A 167 1.72 2.11 -2.35
N ALA A 168 1.46 3.33 -1.86
CA ALA A 168 1.93 3.80 -0.56
C ALA A 168 1.21 3.12 0.63
N MET A 169 0.16 2.34 0.36
CA MET A 169 -0.66 1.64 1.36
C MET A 169 0.11 0.57 2.13
N SER A 170 1.06 -0.11 1.49
CA SER A 170 1.74 -1.31 2.03
C SER A 170 2.54 -1.05 3.32
N THR A 171 3.01 0.19 3.54
CA THR A 171 3.90 0.52 4.66
C THR A 171 3.25 1.17 5.87
N TRP A 172 1.98 1.61 5.80
CA TRP A 172 1.40 2.48 6.83
C TRP A 172 0.59 1.76 7.91
N ASP A 173 0.09 0.55 7.66
CA ASP A 173 -0.88 -0.11 8.55
C ASP A 173 -0.43 -1.49 9.05
N ASP A 174 0.61 -2.06 8.44
CA ASP A 174 1.09 -3.37 8.84
C ASP A 174 2.18 -3.24 9.92
N ARG A 175 1.91 -3.73 11.13
CA ARG A 175 2.94 -3.87 12.16
C ARG A 175 4.07 -4.81 11.74
N PHE A 176 3.84 -5.60 10.69
CA PHE A 176 4.84 -6.48 10.09
C PHE A 176 5.69 -5.81 9.01
N CYS A 177 5.48 -4.51 8.73
CA CYS A 177 6.21 -3.76 7.72
C CYS A 177 6.35 -4.54 6.40
N THR A 178 5.23 -5.02 5.87
CA THR A 178 5.24 -5.82 4.64
C THR A 178 5.85 -5.00 3.50
N PRO A 179 6.89 -5.50 2.81
CA PRO A 179 7.49 -4.81 1.69
C PRO A 179 6.45 -4.48 0.62
N ALA A 180 6.54 -3.27 0.04
CA ALA A 180 5.80 -2.91 -1.15
C ALA A 180 6.17 -3.84 -2.31
N GLU A 181 5.24 -4.02 -3.24
CA GLU A 181 5.47 -4.74 -4.50
C GLU A 181 5.36 -3.74 -5.66
N PRO A 182 6.22 -3.83 -6.69
CA PRO A 182 6.04 -3.10 -7.94
C PRO A 182 4.64 -3.35 -8.51
N LEU A 183 3.90 -2.28 -8.83
CA LEU A 183 2.54 -2.40 -9.40
C LEU A 183 2.53 -2.68 -10.91
N GLY A 184 3.66 -2.43 -11.56
CA GLY A 184 3.83 -2.58 -12.99
C GLY A 184 4.32 -3.97 -13.39
N GLU A 185 4.74 -4.08 -14.64
CA GLU A 185 5.16 -5.33 -15.27
C GLU A 185 6.66 -5.34 -15.59
N GLY A 186 7.21 -6.52 -15.90
CA GLY A 186 8.59 -6.65 -16.38
C GLY A 186 9.65 -6.32 -15.33
N VAL A 187 9.40 -6.61 -14.06
CA VAL A 187 10.37 -6.40 -12.97
C VAL A 187 11.67 -7.13 -13.28
N THR A 188 12.74 -6.37 -13.45
CA THR A 188 14.04 -6.87 -13.90
C THR A 188 15.14 -6.46 -12.93
N ASP A 189 16.04 -7.39 -12.62
CA ASP A 189 17.21 -7.16 -11.78
C ASP A 189 18.25 -6.31 -12.54
N LEU A 190 18.65 -5.18 -11.95
CA LEU A 190 19.62 -4.25 -12.50
C LEU A 190 21.05 -4.47 -11.98
N SER A 191 21.28 -5.40 -11.05
CA SER A 191 22.57 -5.56 -10.36
C SER A 191 23.75 -5.83 -11.29
N THR A 192 23.51 -6.45 -12.45
CA THR A 192 24.54 -6.71 -13.47
C THR A 192 24.68 -5.56 -14.46
N ALA A 193 23.56 -4.95 -14.87
CA ALA A 193 23.55 -3.83 -15.80
C ALA A 193 24.12 -2.55 -15.17
N PHE A 194 23.71 -2.26 -13.92
CA PHE A 194 24.09 -1.13 -13.10
C PHE A 194 24.76 -1.61 -11.81
N PRO A 195 26.02 -2.07 -11.89
CA PRO A 195 26.73 -2.60 -10.73
C PRO A 195 26.89 -1.53 -9.65
N GLY A 196 26.75 -1.97 -8.40
CA GLY A 196 27.06 -1.18 -7.20
C GLY A 196 28.55 -1.04 -6.94
N PRO A 197 28.92 -0.33 -5.87
CA PRO A 197 30.31 -0.26 -5.42
C PRO A 197 30.85 -1.64 -5.00
N ALA A 198 32.15 -1.88 -5.25
CA ALA A 198 32.82 -3.14 -4.87
C ALA A 198 33.27 -3.18 -3.39
N THR A 199 33.10 -2.08 -2.66
CA THR A 199 33.50 -1.92 -1.25
C THR A 199 32.30 -1.44 -0.44
N GLU A 200 32.40 -1.55 0.89
CA GLU A 200 31.36 -1.03 1.79
C GLU A 200 31.10 0.45 1.52
N ALA A 201 29.81 0.78 1.43
CA ALA A 201 29.36 2.07 0.95
C ALA A 201 28.44 2.75 1.98
N GLU A 202 28.61 4.06 2.14
CA GLU A 202 27.77 4.89 3.00
C GLU A 202 26.91 5.82 2.14
N PHE A 203 25.59 5.70 2.30
CA PHE A 203 24.64 6.55 1.59
C PHE A 203 24.52 7.94 2.25
N LEU A 204 24.82 8.99 1.49
CA LEU A 204 24.82 10.38 1.97
C LEU A 204 23.53 11.15 1.65
N GLY A 205 22.63 10.57 0.84
CA GLY A 205 21.37 11.19 0.45
C GLY A 205 21.23 11.36 -1.06
N PHE A 206 20.32 12.24 -1.49
CA PHE A 206 20.12 12.55 -2.90
C PHE A 206 19.81 14.04 -3.11
N ARG A 207 20.11 14.54 -4.31
CA ARG A 207 19.74 15.89 -4.77
C ARG A 207 18.74 15.77 -5.91
N LEU A 208 17.71 16.61 -5.91
CA LEU A 208 16.76 16.71 -7.01
C LEU A 208 17.17 17.84 -7.94
N ASP A 209 17.08 17.62 -9.24
CA ASP A 209 17.17 18.71 -10.22
C ASP A 209 15.82 19.45 -10.39
N GLU A 210 15.79 20.45 -11.26
CA GLU A 210 14.59 21.25 -11.54
C GLU A 210 13.41 20.42 -12.05
N LYS A 211 13.67 19.28 -12.68
CA LYS A 211 12.64 18.35 -13.17
C LYS A 211 12.23 17.32 -12.12
N GLY A 212 12.90 17.29 -10.97
CA GLY A 212 12.64 16.33 -9.90
C GLY A 212 13.37 14.99 -10.06
N VAL A 213 14.34 14.88 -10.98
CA VAL A 213 15.15 13.66 -11.15
C VAL A 213 16.20 13.59 -10.04
N PRO A 214 16.28 12.50 -9.26
CA PRO A 214 17.26 12.36 -8.20
C PRO A 214 18.65 11.94 -8.71
N THR A 215 19.67 12.58 -8.16
CA THR A 215 21.06 12.11 -8.16
C THR A 215 21.41 11.63 -6.76
N PHE A 216 21.71 10.34 -6.62
CA PHE A 216 22.07 9.67 -5.38
C PHE A 216 23.54 9.90 -5.07
N LEU A 217 23.85 10.16 -3.80
CA LEU A 217 25.19 10.48 -3.32
C LEU A 217 25.60 9.43 -2.30
N TYR A 218 26.77 8.85 -2.49
CA TYR A 218 27.32 7.88 -1.55
C TYR A 218 28.85 7.87 -1.61
N GLU A 219 29.46 7.36 -0.55
CA GLU A 219 30.91 7.14 -0.48
C GLU A 219 31.21 5.65 -0.42
N ALA A 220 32.19 5.19 -1.18
CA ALA A 220 32.67 3.81 -1.12
C ALA A 220 34.17 3.76 -1.37
N GLY A 221 34.91 3.02 -0.53
CA GLY A 221 36.36 2.87 -0.70
C GLY A 221 37.13 4.20 -0.70
N GLY A 222 36.66 5.19 0.06
CA GLY A 222 37.26 6.53 0.16
C GLY A 222 37.02 7.45 -1.04
N GLN A 223 36.11 7.08 -1.95
CA GLN A 223 35.71 7.90 -3.10
C GLN A 223 34.23 8.29 -3.00
N SER A 224 33.91 9.51 -3.42
CA SER A 224 32.52 10.00 -3.50
C SER A 224 31.95 9.73 -4.89
N PHE A 225 30.69 9.27 -4.93
CA PHE A 225 29.95 8.92 -6.13
C PHE A 225 28.69 9.78 -6.28
N GLU A 226 28.39 10.15 -7.52
CA GLU A 226 27.09 10.69 -7.91
C GLU A 226 26.45 9.72 -8.91
N ASP A 227 25.33 9.12 -8.54
CA ASP A 227 24.65 8.08 -9.32
C ASP A 227 23.23 8.53 -9.69
N ARG A 228 23.00 8.71 -10.99
CA ARG A 228 21.73 9.19 -11.53
C ARG A 228 21.19 8.19 -12.53
N VAL A 229 19.96 7.76 -12.32
CA VAL A 229 19.18 7.00 -13.32
C VAL A 229 18.03 7.87 -13.80
N GLU A 230 17.78 7.84 -15.10
CA GLU A 230 16.64 8.51 -15.73
C GLU A 230 16.16 7.74 -16.97
N PRO A 231 14.95 8.02 -17.47
CA PRO A 231 14.44 7.43 -18.70
C PRO A 231 15.34 7.75 -19.90
N ASP A 232 15.43 6.81 -20.83
CA ASP A 232 16.20 6.99 -22.08
C ASP A 232 15.51 7.91 -23.12
N GLY A 233 14.36 8.50 -22.77
CA GLY A 233 13.54 9.34 -23.63
C GLY A 233 12.60 8.59 -24.58
N THR A 234 12.68 7.26 -24.64
CA THR A 234 11.80 6.41 -25.46
C THR A 234 10.69 5.75 -24.65
N GLY A 235 10.83 5.71 -23.32
CA GLY A 235 9.90 5.05 -22.41
C GLY A 235 10.05 3.54 -22.35
N THR A 236 11.12 2.98 -22.94
CA THR A 236 11.43 1.55 -22.91
C THR A 236 12.69 1.21 -22.14
N GLY A 237 13.46 2.20 -21.71
CA GLY A 237 14.72 1.97 -21.01
C GLY A 237 15.11 3.05 -20.02
N LEU A 238 16.22 2.77 -19.35
CA LEU A 238 16.86 3.63 -18.37
C LEU A 238 18.30 3.89 -18.77
N VAL A 239 18.78 5.09 -18.50
CA VAL A 239 20.17 5.49 -18.62
C VAL A 239 20.69 5.85 -17.24
N ARG A 240 21.77 5.18 -16.83
CA ARG A 240 22.53 5.49 -15.63
C ARG A 240 23.74 6.34 -16.01
N ARG A 241 23.93 7.45 -15.31
CA ARG A 241 25.17 8.22 -15.27
C ARG A 241 25.78 8.10 -13.89
N LEU A 242 26.95 7.50 -13.82
CA LEU A 242 27.72 7.33 -12.60
C LEU A 242 28.99 8.16 -12.70
N LYS A 243 29.16 9.10 -11.77
CA LYS A 243 30.31 10.00 -11.70
C LYS A 243 31.11 9.74 -10.43
N THR A 244 32.43 9.66 -10.59
CA THR A 244 33.40 9.47 -9.50
C THR A 244 34.54 10.47 -9.68
N GLY A 245 34.58 11.50 -8.83
CA GLY A 245 35.54 12.61 -8.98
C GLY A 245 35.39 13.32 -10.33
N LYS A 246 36.37 13.13 -11.24
CA LYS A 246 36.37 13.70 -12.60
C LYS A 246 35.92 12.70 -13.68
N GLU A 247 35.78 11.43 -13.33
CA GLU A 247 35.37 10.38 -14.27
C GLU A 247 33.85 10.29 -14.28
N GLU A 248 33.28 10.09 -15.47
CA GLU A 248 31.85 9.86 -15.65
C GLU A 248 31.66 8.69 -16.62
N SER A 249 30.76 7.78 -16.27
CA SER A 249 30.39 6.63 -17.07
C SER A 249 28.89 6.63 -17.33
N THR A 250 28.50 6.21 -18.54
CA THR A 250 27.10 6.10 -18.94
C THR A 250 26.79 4.65 -19.31
N GLN A 251 25.71 4.12 -18.75
CA GLN A 251 25.22 2.77 -19.00
C GLN A 251 23.75 2.85 -19.41
N SER A 252 23.35 2.11 -20.43
CA SER A 252 21.94 2.05 -20.87
C SER A 252 21.40 0.64 -20.66
N PHE A 253 20.14 0.57 -20.23
CA PHE A 253 19.43 -0.69 -20.03
C PHE A 253 18.03 -0.60 -20.64
N GLN A 254 17.67 -1.61 -21.42
CA GLN A 254 16.32 -1.73 -21.99
C GLN A 254 15.49 -2.65 -21.10
N LEU A 255 14.31 -2.18 -20.72
CA LEU A 255 13.33 -2.96 -19.97
C LEU A 255 12.54 -3.84 -20.96
N PRO A 256 12.11 -5.03 -20.51
CA PRO A 256 11.31 -5.94 -21.34
C PRO A 256 9.94 -5.37 -21.74
#